data_AF-A0A919D6Z2-F1
#
_entry.id   AF-A0A919D6Z2-F1
#
_cell.length_a   1.000
_cell.length_b   1.000
_cell.length_c   1.000
_cell.angle_alpha   90.00
_cell.angle_beta   90.00
_cell.angle_gamma   90.00
#
_symmetry.space_group_name_H-M   'P 1'
#
loop_
_entity.id
_entity.type
_entity.pdbx_description
1 polymer ?
#
loop_
_entity_poly.entity_id
_entity_poly.type
_entity_poly.pdbx_seq_one_letter_code
_entity_poly.pdbx_strand_id
1 'polypeptide(L)'
;MPEETTAPSPAPATAPVGSGAPSGVIGCLGCGGLVLVLIAVFVVQFGWKSWESTHLDRVAPQDMADKAFRYSQEAYTTLGFGRPVPPGGGGQGDGTGNGFSADYCYDGGLLGMEDKTVDGAYRLNHSWALDRVPAARAAAGLRRLHQRLADEGWDITSYRAAAKGADGTLYAKRDGGDERMSFDWSADRQYFTGGASVPCAYDPGWHKGDTESYSPDSAARSVTAPALAP
;
A
#
# COMPACT_ATOMS: atom_id res chain seq x y z
N MET A 1 41.70 -92.08 2.42
CA MET A 1 42.61 -91.48 3.44
C MET A 1 42.93 -90.06 3.02
N PRO A 2 43.01 -89.08 3.92
CA PRO A 2 42.58 -88.98 5.32
C PRO A 2 41.52 -87.83 5.44
N GLU A 3 40.95 -87.36 6.54
CA GLU A 3 41.09 -87.58 7.98
C GLU A 3 39.78 -87.11 8.65
N GLU A 4 39.48 -87.74 9.76
CA GLU A 4 38.39 -87.51 10.71
C GLU A 4 38.79 -86.39 11.70
N THR A 5 37.85 -85.58 12.19
CA THR A 5 37.70 -85.28 13.65
C THR A 5 36.46 -84.42 13.89
N THR A 6 35.62 -84.99 14.75
CA THR A 6 34.26 -84.63 15.16
C THR A 6 34.25 -83.75 16.41
N ALA A 7 33.22 -82.92 16.60
CA ALA A 7 32.63 -82.68 17.91
C ALA A 7 31.09 -82.42 17.81
N PRO A 8 30.26 -83.07 18.64
CA PRO A 8 28.79 -82.99 18.62
C PRO A 8 28.24 -82.10 19.75
N SER A 9 26.96 -81.68 19.70
CA SER A 9 26.05 -81.76 20.86
C SER A 9 24.60 -81.37 20.53
N PRO A 10 23.58 -82.13 21.01
CA PRO A 10 22.17 -81.76 20.91
C PRO A 10 21.49 -81.43 22.28
N ALA A 11 20.43 -80.60 22.17
CA ALA A 11 19.18 -80.58 22.95
C ALA A 11 19.17 -79.92 24.37
N PRO A 12 18.00 -79.83 25.06
CA PRO A 12 16.99 -78.76 24.94
C PRO A 12 16.55 -78.17 26.33
N ALA A 13 15.76 -77.08 26.37
CA ALA A 13 14.96 -76.74 27.57
C ALA A 13 13.80 -75.77 27.24
N THR A 14 12.55 -76.25 27.24
CA THR A 14 11.49 -76.05 28.27
C THR A 14 10.85 -74.65 28.30
N ALA A 15 9.61 -74.57 27.80
CA ALA A 15 8.58 -73.56 28.12
C ALA A 15 8.09 -73.75 29.59
N PRO A 16 7.22 -72.92 30.25
CA PRO A 16 6.11 -72.16 29.64
C PRO A 16 5.56 -70.90 30.40
N VAL A 17 4.46 -70.36 29.83
CA VAL A 17 3.36 -69.54 30.40
C VAL A 17 3.66 -68.11 30.92
N GLY A 18 2.94 -67.15 30.33
CA GLY A 18 2.77 -65.80 30.88
C GLY A 18 1.89 -64.92 29.99
N SER A 19 0.57 -65.12 30.10
CA SER A 19 -0.49 -64.50 29.31
C SER A 19 -0.59 -62.97 29.44
N GLY A 20 -0.91 -62.32 28.32
CA GLY A 20 -1.85 -61.18 28.29
C GLY A 20 -1.24 -59.78 28.39
N ALA A 21 -1.13 -59.11 27.23
CA ALA A 21 -1.36 -57.67 27.12
C ALA A 21 -1.81 -57.31 25.69
N PRO A 22 -2.63 -56.25 25.53
CA PRO A 22 -3.64 -56.18 24.47
C PRO A 22 -3.30 -55.21 23.34
N SER A 23 -3.97 -55.42 22.21
CA SER A 23 -4.50 -54.40 21.29
C SER A 23 -3.56 -53.26 20.90
N GLY A 24 -2.77 -53.48 19.85
CA GLY A 24 -2.16 -52.41 19.07
C GLY A 24 -3.25 -51.63 18.33
N VAL A 25 -3.65 -50.50 18.91
CA VAL A 25 -4.48 -49.48 18.27
C VAL A 25 -3.69 -48.91 17.08
N ILE A 26 -4.04 -49.37 15.88
CA ILE A 26 -3.68 -48.71 14.62
C ILE A 26 -4.59 -47.47 14.54
N GLY A 27 -4.11 -46.33 15.03
CA GLY A 27 -4.84 -45.07 15.09
C GLY A 27 -4.18 -43.98 14.26
N CYS A 28 -4.75 -43.72 13.08
CA CYS A 28 -4.87 -42.41 12.41
C CYS A 28 -3.72 -41.38 12.55
N LEU A 29 -2.58 -41.61 11.87
CA LEU A 29 -1.53 -40.60 11.66
C LEU A 29 -1.43 -40.09 10.20
N GLY A 30 -2.48 -40.28 9.39
CA GLY A 30 -2.47 -39.88 7.97
C GLY A 30 -2.97 -38.45 7.71
N CYS A 31 -4.00 -37.98 8.41
CA CYS A 31 -4.65 -36.70 8.09
C CYS A 31 -4.11 -35.50 8.88
N GLY A 32 -3.69 -35.68 10.14
CA GLY A 32 -3.20 -34.58 10.97
C GLY A 32 -1.84 -34.02 10.53
N GLY A 33 -0.94 -34.91 10.08
CA GLY A 33 0.37 -34.52 9.57
C GLY A 33 0.29 -33.72 8.28
N LEU A 34 -0.61 -34.11 7.36
CA LEU A 34 -0.81 -33.39 6.10
C LEU A 34 -1.41 -32.00 6.34
N VAL A 35 -2.37 -31.88 7.25
CA VAL A 35 -2.96 -30.59 7.63
C VAL A 35 -1.91 -29.68 8.28
N LEU A 36 -1.07 -30.21 9.17
CA LEU A 36 0.02 -29.44 9.78
C LEU A 36 1.07 -28.99 8.76
N VAL A 37 1.43 -29.85 7.80
CA VAL A 37 2.34 -29.49 6.72
C VAL A 37 1.72 -28.42 5.82
N LEU A 38 0.44 -28.54 5.47
CA LEU A 38 -0.26 -27.53 4.69
C LEU A 38 -0.33 -26.19 5.43
N ILE A 39 -0.64 -26.19 6.73
CA ILE A 39 -0.62 -24.99 7.57
C ILE A 39 0.78 -24.40 7.63
N ALA A 40 1.82 -25.23 7.85
CA ALA A 40 3.20 -24.76 7.91
C ALA A 40 3.65 -24.15 6.56
N VAL A 41 3.32 -24.79 5.44
CA VAL A 41 3.57 -24.24 4.10
C VAL A 41 2.79 -22.94 3.90
N PHE A 42 1.54 -22.87 4.35
CA PHE A 42 0.74 -21.66 4.26
C PHE A 42 1.33 -20.51 5.10
N VAL A 43 1.78 -20.79 6.32
CA VAL A 43 2.43 -19.84 7.22
C VAL A 43 3.77 -19.38 6.67
N VAL A 44 4.57 -20.28 6.10
CA VAL A 44 5.84 -19.90 5.45
C VAL A 44 5.58 -19.08 4.20
N GLN A 45 4.60 -19.45 3.38
CA GLN A 45 4.30 -18.71 2.15
C GLN A 45 3.69 -17.33 2.42
N PHE A 46 2.78 -17.22 3.40
CA PHE A 46 2.25 -15.93 3.84
C PHE A 46 3.29 -15.10 4.59
N GLY A 47 4.11 -15.73 5.44
CA GLY A 47 5.19 -15.07 6.17
C GLY A 47 6.29 -14.52 5.26
N TRP A 48 6.59 -15.20 4.15
CA TRP A 48 7.53 -14.71 3.14
C TRP A 48 6.90 -13.64 2.24
N LYS A 49 5.65 -13.81 1.80
CA LYS A 49 4.94 -12.74 1.07
C LYS A 49 4.76 -11.47 1.91
N SER A 50 4.66 -11.59 3.24
CA SER A 50 4.63 -10.43 4.14
C SER A 50 6.00 -9.84 4.46
N TRP A 51 7.11 -10.51 4.11
CA TRP A 51 8.47 -9.95 4.27
C TRP A 51 8.86 -9.09 3.06
N GLU A 52 8.43 -9.48 1.85
CA GLU A 52 8.72 -8.77 0.60
C GLU A 52 8.06 -7.38 0.50
N SER A 53 7.20 -7.02 1.46
CA SER A 53 6.32 -5.84 1.42
C SER A 53 6.96 -4.50 1.80
N THR A 54 8.28 -4.40 1.98
CA THR A 54 8.94 -3.12 2.29
C THR A 54 10.20 -2.84 1.47
N HIS A 55 10.26 -3.32 0.23
CA HIS A 55 11.22 -2.78 -0.75
C HIS A 55 10.72 -1.43 -1.27
N LEU A 56 10.83 -0.40 -0.42
CA LEU A 56 10.64 0.98 -0.85
C LEU A 56 11.89 1.47 -1.56
N ASP A 57 11.70 2.11 -2.72
CA ASP A 57 12.80 2.75 -3.42
C ASP A 57 13.32 3.95 -2.62
N ARG A 58 14.63 4.20 -2.70
CA ARG A 58 15.25 5.42 -2.16
C ARG A 58 15.19 6.50 -3.25
N VAL A 59 14.34 7.50 -3.06
CA VAL A 59 14.02 8.50 -4.09
C VAL A 59 14.07 9.89 -3.47
N ALA A 60 14.67 10.85 -4.16
CA ALA A 60 14.75 12.22 -3.67
C ALA A 60 13.35 12.87 -3.61
N PRO A 61 13.08 13.74 -2.61
CA PRO A 61 11.80 14.44 -2.51
C PRO A 61 11.40 15.17 -3.80
N GLN A 62 12.37 15.73 -4.53
CA GLN A 62 12.12 16.43 -5.79
C GLN A 62 11.55 15.49 -6.87
N ASP A 63 12.06 14.27 -7.02
CA ASP A 63 11.58 13.33 -8.04
C ASP A 63 10.14 12.87 -7.71
N MET A 64 9.84 12.68 -6.42
CA MET A 64 8.49 12.38 -5.95
C MET A 64 7.54 13.56 -6.15
N ALA A 65 8.04 14.80 -5.95
CA ALA A 65 7.31 16.04 -6.18
C ALA A 65 6.96 16.21 -7.65
N ASP A 66 7.91 16.00 -8.55
CA ASP A 66 7.71 16.09 -9.99
C ASP A 66 6.67 15.06 -10.46
N LYS A 67 6.71 13.84 -9.92
CA LYS A 67 5.72 12.79 -10.21
C LYS A 67 4.31 13.19 -9.74
N ALA A 68 4.16 13.65 -8.50
CA ALA A 68 2.87 14.06 -7.94
C ALA A 68 2.30 15.30 -8.65
N PHE A 69 3.17 16.27 -8.99
CA PHE A 69 2.79 17.47 -9.72
C PHE A 69 2.34 17.15 -11.13
N ARG A 70 3.05 16.27 -11.86
CA ARG A 70 2.65 15.85 -13.22
C ARG A 70 1.22 15.30 -13.24
N TYR A 71 0.88 14.41 -12.31
CA TYR A 71 -0.48 13.88 -12.17
C TYR A 71 -1.52 14.97 -11.90
N SER A 72 -1.20 15.91 -11.00
CA SER A 72 -2.08 17.04 -10.72
C SER A 72 -2.25 17.97 -11.93
N GLN A 73 -1.19 18.22 -12.69
CA GLN A 73 -1.19 19.07 -13.87
C GLN A 73 -2.00 18.44 -15.02
N GLU A 74 -1.81 17.15 -15.30
CA GLU A 74 -2.59 16.42 -16.30
C GLU A 74 -4.09 16.40 -15.96
N ALA A 75 -4.41 16.16 -14.69
CA ALA A 75 -5.78 16.23 -14.20
C ALA A 75 -6.34 17.65 -14.31
N TYR A 76 -5.58 18.67 -13.93
CA TYR A 76 -5.97 20.08 -14.01
C TYR A 76 -6.30 20.52 -15.43
N THR A 77 -5.43 20.18 -16.39
CA THR A 77 -5.66 20.43 -17.82
C THR A 77 -6.91 19.70 -18.31
N THR A 78 -7.14 18.45 -17.88
CA THR A 78 -8.34 17.68 -18.24
C THR A 78 -9.64 18.27 -17.68
N LEU A 79 -9.58 18.77 -16.43
CA LEU A 79 -10.68 19.50 -15.80
C LEU A 79 -11.01 20.78 -16.57
N GLY A 80 -10.05 21.37 -17.29
CA GLY A 80 -10.26 22.50 -18.20
C GLY A 80 -10.60 23.80 -17.47
N PHE A 81 -10.02 24.01 -16.29
CA PHE A 81 -10.10 25.28 -15.58
C PHE A 81 -9.12 26.27 -16.22
N GLY A 82 -9.63 27.42 -16.67
CA GLY A 82 -8.82 28.41 -17.41
C GLY A 82 -8.04 29.40 -16.53
N ARG A 83 -7.95 29.16 -15.21
CA ARG A 83 -7.24 30.03 -14.27
C ARG A 83 -5.93 29.35 -13.86
N PRO A 84 -4.82 30.05 -13.65
CA PRO A 84 -3.65 29.46 -13.01
C PRO A 84 -3.87 29.32 -11.49
N VAL A 85 -3.16 28.39 -10.87
CA VAL A 85 -3.07 28.22 -9.41
C VAL A 85 -1.62 28.48 -8.99
N PRO A 86 -1.30 29.67 -8.45
CA PRO A 86 0.06 30.01 -8.06
C PRO A 86 0.50 29.15 -6.87
N PRO A 87 1.82 28.93 -6.67
CA PRO A 87 2.33 28.24 -5.50
C PRO A 87 2.04 28.99 -4.19
N GLY A 88 1.84 28.22 -3.13
CA GLY A 88 1.49 28.73 -1.81
C GLY A 88 0.02 29.13 -1.70
N GLY A 89 -0.38 29.55 -0.48
CA GLY A 89 -1.74 30.01 -0.19
C GLY A 89 -2.73 28.90 0.18
N GLY A 90 -3.75 29.30 0.95
CA GLY A 90 -4.99 28.58 1.26
C GLY A 90 -4.86 27.38 2.20
N GLY A 91 -5.18 27.56 3.47
CA GLY A 91 -5.71 26.46 4.27
C GLY A 91 -7.03 25.94 3.66
N GLN A 92 -7.60 24.89 4.25
CA GLN A 92 -8.85 24.34 3.74
C GLN A 92 -9.99 25.39 3.83
N GLY A 93 -10.28 26.07 2.72
CA GLY A 93 -11.44 26.97 2.59
C GLY A 93 -11.15 28.48 2.49
N ASP A 94 -9.90 28.92 2.40
CA ASP A 94 -9.55 30.34 2.22
C ASP A 94 -8.69 30.59 0.95
N GLY A 95 -9.37 30.56 -0.20
CA GLY A 95 -8.81 31.03 -1.47
C GLY A 95 -8.09 29.96 -2.29
N THR A 96 -7.31 30.40 -3.27
CA THR A 96 -6.55 29.52 -4.15
C THR A 96 -5.28 29.04 -3.44
N GLY A 97 -4.99 27.74 -3.51
CA GLY A 97 -3.83 27.14 -2.87
C GLY A 97 -3.17 26.08 -3.74
N ASN A 98 -1.87 25.87 -3.56
CA ASN A 98 -1.07 24.92 -4.32
C ASN A 98 0.21 24.58 -3.57
N GLY A 99 0.39 23.32 -3.19
CA GLY A 99 1.53 22.93 -2.37
C GLY A 99 1.70 21.43 -2.19
N PHE A 100 2.85 21.08 -1.61
CA PHE A 100 3.18 19.72 -1.23
C PHE A 100 2.95 19.51 0.28
N SER A 101 2.53 18.31 0.62
CA SER A 101 2.56 17.77 1.98
C SER A 101 3.18 16.38 1.96
N ALA A 102 3.52 15.85 3.13
CA ALA A 102 4.05 14.51 3.25
C ALA A 102 3.38 13.77 4.41
N ASP A 103 3.13 12.49 4.22
CA ASP A 103 2.61 11.60 5.24
C ASP A 103 3.63 10.53 5.62
N TYR A 104 3.42 9.93 6.79
CA TYR A 104 4.11 8.72 7.18
C TYR A 104 3.73 7.53 6.28
N CYS A 105 4.73 6.69 6.06
CA CYS A 105 4.57 5.36 5.48
C CYS A 105 4.48 4.33 6.60
N TYR A 106 3.70 3.28 6.37
CA TYR A 106 3.49 2.23 7.35
C TYR A 106 3.80 0.86 6.76
N ASP A 107 4.29 -0.05 7.60
CA ASP A 107 4.68 -1.41 7.21
C ASP A 107 3.49 -2.35 7.00
N GLY A 108 2.27 -1.89 7.35
CA GLY A 108 1.03 -2.64 7.22
C GLY A 108 0.85 -3.75 8.25
N GLY A 109 1.80 -3.93 9.18
CA GLY A 109 1.80 -4.91 10.27
C GLY A 109 1.61 -6.38 9.87
N LEU A 110 1.93 -7.32 10.77
CA LEU A 110 1.49 -8.71 10.60
C LEU A 110 -0.02 -8.74 10.85
N LEU A 111 -0.83 -8.92 9.80
CA LEU A 111 -2.30 -8.92 9.80
C LEU A 111 -2.98 -7.53 9.94
N GLY A 112 -2.27 -6.42 9.72
CA GLY A 112 -2.88 -5.07 9.79
C GLY A 112 -3.21 -4.57 11.21
N MET A 113 -2.72 -5.24 12.26
CA MET A 113 -3.03 -4.90 13.67
C MET A 113 -1.97 -4.03 14.35
N GLU A 114 -0.76 -3.96 13.81
CA GLU A 114 0.35 -3.14 14.30
C GLU A 114 0.87 -2.30 13.15
N ASP A 115 0.19 -1.19 12.83
CA ASP A 115 0.62 -0.28 11.76
C ASP A 115 1.76 0.59 12.30
N LYS A 116 3.01 0.17 12.07
CA LYS A 116 4.19 0.92 12.52
C LYS A 116 4.68 1.82 11.41
N THR A 117 5.07 3.04 11.78
CA THR A 117 5.72 3.95 10.84
C THR A 117 7.05 3.35 10.40
N VAL A 118 7.32 3.41 9.10
CA VAL A 118 8.60 3.04 8.53
C VAL A 118 9.54 4.23 8.65
N ASP A 119 10.53 4.14 9.54
CA ASP A 119 11.50 5.22 9.77
C ASP A 119 12.24 5.60 8.49
N GLY A 120 12.38 6.90 8.25
CA GLY A 120 13.03 7.42 7.04
C GLY A 120 12.18 7.31 5.77
N ALA A 121 10.97 6.77 5.83
CA ALA A 121 10.08 6.68 4.68
C ALA A 121 9.01 7.78 4.70
N TYR A 122 8.70 8.30 3.53
CA TYR A 122 7.68 9.33 3.33
C TYR A 122 6.82 9.03 2.12
N ARG A 123 5.58 9.52 2.19
CA ARG A 123 4.69 9.61 1.03
C ARG A 123 4.48 11.08 0.73
N LEU A 124 4.80 11.51 -0.48
CA LEU A 124 4.57 12.88 -0.89
C LEU A 124 3.18 13.03 -1.55
N ASN A 125 2.51 14.13 -1.23
CA ASN A 125 1.23 14.51 -1.82
C ASN A 125 1.35 15.91 -2.43
N HIS A 126 0.75 16.11 -3.60
CA HIS A 126 0.49 17.43 -4.16
C HIS A 126 -0.99 17.75 -4.02
N SER A 127 -1.32 18.95 -3.56
CA SER A 127 -2.70 19.42 -3.42
C SER A 127 -2.85 20.84 -3.90
N TRP A 128 -4.02 21.14 -4.44
CA TRP A 128 -4.38 22.45 -4.94
C TRP A 128 -5.86 22.74 -4.75
N ALA A 129 -6.22 24.01 -4.81
CA ALA A 129 -7.58 24.46 -4.65
C ALA A 129 -7.90 25.71 -5.48
N LEU A 130 -9.17 25.81 -5.89
CA LEU A 130 -9.74 26.94 -6.61
C LEU A 130 -11.04 27.39 -5.95
N ASP A 131 -11.14 28.69 -5.72
CA ASP A 131 -12.38 29.35 -5.33
C ASP A 131 -13.26 29.64 -6.56
N ARG A 132 -14.54 29.91 -6.31
CA ARG A 132 -15.50 30.41 -7.31
C ARG A 132 -15.58 29.55 -8.56
N VAL A 133 -15.56 28.23 -8.40
CA VAL A 133 -15.79 27.26 -9.50
C VAL A 133 -17.30 26.99 -9.61
N PRO A 134 -17.97 27.41 -10.70
CA PRO A 134 -19.41 27.15 -10.85
C PRO A 134 -19.71 25.66 -10.99
N ALA A 135 -20.84 25.22 -10.42
CA ALA A 135 -21.28 23.82 -10.42
C ALA A 135 -21.24 23.16 -11.81
N ALA A 136 -21.74 23.86 -12.84
CA ALA A 136 -21.74 23.34 -14.21
C ALA A 136 -20.33 23.09 -14.76
N ARG A 137 -19.36 23.94 -14.39
CA ARG A 137 -17.96 23.81 -14.81
C ARG A 137 -17.27 22.68 -14.05
N ALA A 138 -17.51 22.57 -12.74
CA ALA A 138 -17.05 21.42 -11.94
C ALA A 138 -17.61 20.10 -12.48
N ALA A 139 -18.91 20.04 -12.76
CA ALA A 139 -19.58 18.83 -13.27
C ALA A 139 -19.04 18.40 -14.64
N ALA A 140 -18.82 19.36 -15.54
CA ALA A 140 -18.23 19.08 -16.84
C ALA A 140 -16.78 18.62 -16.72
N GLY A 141 -15.98 19.25 -15.85
CA GLY A 141 -14.60 18.87 -15.58
C GLY A 141 -14.49 17.46 -15.00
N LEU A 142 -15.20 17.19 -13.90
CA LEU A 142 -15.19 15.88 -13.24
C LEU A 142 -15.60 14.75 -14.19
N ARG A 143 -16.58 14.98 -15.06
CA ARG A 143 -17.00 13.98 -16.07
C ARG A 143 -15.92 13.70 -17.11
N ARG A 144 -15.20 14.72 -17.60
CA ARG A 144 -14.06 14.52 -18.52
C ARG A 144 -12.94 13.77 -17.82
N LEU A 145 -12.61 14.15 -16.60
CA LEU A 145 -11.55 13.53 -15.83
C LEU A 145 -11.89 12.07 -15.48
N HIS A 146 -13.13 11.79 -15.08
CA HIS A 146 -13.63 10.43 -14.86
C HIS A 146 -13.41 9.54 -16.09
N GLN A 147 -13.81 10.01 -17.29
CA GLN A 147 -13.61 9.28 -18.54
C GLN A 147 -12.12 9.05 -18.81
N ARG A 148 -11.30 10.10 -18.71
CA ARG A 148 -9.85 10.02 -18.95
C ARG A 148 -9.17 9.01 -18.03
N LEU A 149 -9.44 9.08 -16.72
CA LEU A 149 -8.84 8.18 -15.75
C LEU A 149 -9.28 6.73 -15.97
N ALA A 150 -10.56 6.50 -16.28
CA ALA A 150 -11.04 5.15 -16.63
C ALA A 150 -10.37 4.60 -17.90
N ASP A 151 -10.21 5.43 -18.93
CA ASP A 151 -9.55 5.05 -20.20
C ASP A 151 -8.05 4.74 -19.99
N GLU A 152 -7.40 5.40 -19.04
CA GLU A 152 -6.00 5.15 -18.64
C GLU A 152 -5.84 3.96 -17.67
N GLY A 153 -6.93 3.32 -17.26
CA GLY A 153 -6.90 2.15 -16.39
C GLY A 153 -6.76 2.46 -14.90
N TRP A 154 -7.09 3.68 -14.46
CA TRP A 154 -7.25 3.97 -13.04
C TRP A 154 -8.50 3.30 -12.47
N ASP A 155 -8.42 2.82 -11.24
CA ASP A 155 -9.57 2.29 -10.50
C ASP A 155 -10.34 3.45 -9.86
N ILE A 156 -11.56 3.73 -10.36
CA ILE A 156 -12.45 4.76 -9.83
C ILE A 156 -13.18 4.22 -8.61
N THR A 157 -12.70 4.61 -7.43
CA THR A 157 -13.25 4.19 -6.14
C THR A 157 -14.48 4.98 -5.71
N SER A 158 -14.64 6.21 -6.21
CA SER A 158 -15.82 7.04 -5.97
C SER A 158 -16.01 8.04 -7.09
N TYR A 159 -17.25 8.25 -7.53
CA TYR A 159 -17.61 9.29 -8.47
C TYR A 159 -19.00 9.85 -8.19
N ARG A 160 -19.08 11.17 -8.11
CA ARG A 160 -20.32 11.94 -8.08
C ARG A 160 -20.12 13.22 -8.87
N ALA A 161 -20.91 13.43 -9.91
CA ALA A 161 -20.89 14.69 -10.62
C ALA A 161 -21.39 15.83 -9.72
N ALA A 162 -20.73 16.98 -9.79
CA ALA A 162 -21.19 18.20 -9.12
C ALA A 162 -22.58 18.63 -9.63
N ALA A 163 -23.43 19.16 -8.74
CA ALA A 163 -24.73 19.70 -9.11
C ALA A 163 -25.09 20.93 -8.26
N LYS A 164 -26.11 21.69 -8.67
CA LYS A 164 -26.58 22.82 -7.88
C LYS A 164 -27.09 22.32 -6.52
N GLY A 165 -26.42 22.73 -5.44
CA GLY A 165 -26.78 22.35 -4.07
C GLY A 165 -26.32 20.95 -3.66
N ALA A 166 -25.46 20.28 -4.43
CA ALA A 166 -24.91 18.98 -4.08
C ALA A 166 -23.45 18.84 -4.52
N ASP A 167 -22.60 18.39 -3.61
CA ASP A 167 -21.16 18.26 -3.82
C ASP A 167 -20.82 17.29 -4.94
N GLY A 168 -19.64 17.49 -5.54
CA GLY A 168 -19.06 16.58 -6.53
C GLY A 168 -17.80 15.92 -5.96
N THR A 169 -17.55 14.67 -6.33
CA THR A 169 -16.37 13.91 -5.89
C THR A 169 -15.84 13.04 -7.02
N LEU A 170 -14.53 12.83 -7.05
CA LEU A 170 -13.86 11.82 -7.87
C LEU A 170 -12.63 11.33 -7.13
N TYR A 171 -12.60 10.04 -6.81
CA TYR A 171 -11.46 9.39 -6.18
C TYR A 171 -11.00 8.23 -7.05
N ALA A 172 -9.72 8.25 -7.40
CA ALA A 172 -9.10 7.24 -8.25
C ALA A 172 -7.83 6.70 -7.60
N LYS A 173 -7.54 5.43 -7.82
CA LYS A 173 -6.31 4.80 -7.37
C LYS A 173 -5.69 3.91 -8.45
N ARG A 174 -4.39 3.68 -8.33
CA ARG A 174 -3.65 2.72 -9.15
C ARG A 174 -2.61 2.03 -8.28
N ASP A 175 -2.03 0.94 -8.79
CA ASP A 175 -0.88 0.26 -8.19
C ASP A 175 -1.17 -0.15 -6.73
N GLY A 176 -2.26 -0.89 -6.51
CA GLY A 176 -2.68 -1.33 -5.17
C GLY A 176 -3.18 -0.22 -4.24
N GLY A 177 -3.21 1.03 -4.70
CA GLY A 177 -3.54 2.19 -3.89
C GLY A 177 -2.34 3.07 -3.55
N ASP A 178 -1.13 2.74 -4.00
CA ASP A 178 0.06 3.56 -3.75
C ASP A 178 0.02 4.88 -4.54
N GLU A 179 -0.64 4.88 -5.69
CA GLU A 179 -0.95 6.09 -6.43
C GLU A 179 -2.43 6.43 -6.26
N ARG A 180 -2.72 7.68 -5.85
CA ARG A 180 -4.09 8.15 -5.64
C ARG A 180 -4.28 9.53 -6.24
N MET A 181 -5.47 9.79 -6.74
CA MET A 181 -5.93 11.14 -7.07
C MET A 181 -7.26 11.41 -6.39
N SER A 182 -7.42 12.63 -5.89
CA SER A 182 -8.57 13.05 -5.13
C SER A 182 -9.09 14.39 -5.62
N PHE A 183 -10.39 14.49 -5.88
CA PHE A 183 -11.02 15.72 -6.32
C PHE A 183 -12.38 15.90 -5.67
N ASP A 184 -12.61 17.10 -5.15
CA ASP A 184 -13.83 17.45 -4.45
C ASP A 184 -14.32 18.83 -4.91
N TRP A 185 -15.63 18.96 -5.06
CA TRP A 185 -16.28 20.24 -5.27
C TRP A 185 -17.36 20.45 -4.23
N SER A 186 -17.22 21.54 -3.48
CA SER A 186 -18.10 21.94 -2.38
C SER A 186 -19.16 22.92 -2.89
N ALA A 187 -20.44 22.54 -2.82
CA ALA A 187 -21.53 23.34 -3.35
C ALA A 187 -21.80 24.62 -2.54
N ASP A 188 -21.60 24.55 -1.23
CA ASP A 188 -21.75 25.64 -0.27
C ASP A 188 -20.77 26.80 -0.53
N ARG A 189 -19.54 26.48 -0.93
CA ARG A 189 -18.43 27.44 -1.10
C ARG A 189 -18.06 27.69 -2.56
N GLN A 190 -18.62 26.93 -3.50
CA GLN A 190 -18.16 26.89 -4.90
C GLN A 190 -16.65 26.67 -4.98
N TYR A 191 -16.16 25.73 -4.17
CA TYR A 191 -14.76 25.51 -3.92
C TYR A 191 -14.35 24.15 -4.47
N PHE A 192 -13.30 24.11 -5.29
CA PHE A 192 -12.81 22.88 -5.89
C PHE A 192 -11.42 22.56 -5.37
N THR A 193 -11.22 21.37 -4.83
CA THR A 193 -9.91 20.85 -4.42
C THR A 193 -9.52 19.68 -5.29
N GLY A 194 -8.22 19.54 -5.54
CA GLY A 194 -7.68 18.43 -6.28
C GLY A 194 -6.27 18.11 -5.83
N GLY A 195 -5.80 16.90 -6.12
CA GLY A 195 -4.45 16.51 -5.78
C GLY A 195 -4.11 15.08 -6.17
N ALA A 196 -2.84 14.74 -6.00
CA ALA A 196 -2.31 13.43 -6.26
C ALA A 196 -1.32 13.02 -5.17
N SER A 197 -1.34 11.75 -4.78
CA SER A 197 -0.33 11.11 -3.94
C SER A 197 0.47 10.11 -4.76
N VAL A 198 1.75 9.99 -4.46
CA VAL A 198 2.65 9.00 -5.07
C VAL A 198 2.99 7.90 -4.06
N PRO A 199 3.65 6.80 -4.48
CA PRO A 199 4.01 5.71 -3.58
C PRO A 199 4.92 6.17 -2.44
N CYS A 200 5.08 5.32 -1.43
CA CYS A 200 6.08 5.53 -0.38
C CYS A 200 7.51 5.39 -0.93
N ALA A 201 8.43 6.19 -0.40
CA ALA A 201 9.85 6.11 -0.70
C ALA A 201 10.70 6.37 0.54
N TYR A 202 11.92 5.84 0.59
CA TYR A 202 12.92 6.22 1.59
C TYR A 202 13.56 7.56 1.23
N ASP A 203 13.68 8.46 2.21
CA ASP A 203 14.48 9.68 2.11
C ASP A 203 15.97 9.32 1.95
N PRO A 204 16.62 9.72 0.84
CA PRO A 204 18.02 9.48 0.63
C PRO A 204 18.92 10.07 1.71
N GLY A 205 18.51 11.19 2.33
CA GLY A 205 19.25 11.89 3.38
C GLY A 205 19.07 11.31 4.78
N TRP A 206 18.13 10.37 4.96
CA TRP A 206 17.93 9.70 6.24
C TRP A 206 18.79 8.44 6.38
N HIS A 207 19.38 8.27 7.55
CA HIS A 207 20.18 7.10 7.92
C HIS A 207 19.74 6.47 9.23
N LYS A 208 19.87 5.14 9.31
CA LYS A 208 19.56 4.39 10.53
C LYS A 208 20.54 4.78 11.63
N GLY A 209 20.02 5.32 12.73
CA GLY A 209 20.80 5.80 13.87
C GLY A 209 20.92 7.31 13.97
N ASP A 210 20.30 8.07 13.05
CA ASP A 210 20.10 9.50 13.22
C ASP A 210 19.41 9.79 14.57
N THR A 211 19.90 10.80 15.28
CA THR A 211 19.47 11.10 16.66
C THR A 211 18.09 11.73 16.75
N GLU A 212 17.61 12.28 15.64
CA GLU A 212 16.28 12.90 15.54
C GLU A 212 15.29 11.91 14.93
N SER A 213 14.06 11.89 15.47
CA SER A 213 12.97 11.13 14.88
C SER A 213 12.66 11.66 13.48
N TYR A 214 12.56 10.77 12.50
CA TYR A 214 12.22 11.17 11.13
C TYR A 214 10.82 11.79 11.06
N SER A 215 10.71 12.92 10.35
CA SER A 215 9.44 13.60 10.09
C SER A 215 9.27 13.75 8.57
N PRO A 216 8.23 13.16 7.96
CA PRO A 216 7.96 13.31 6.52
C PRO A 216 7.85 14.76 6.06
N ASP A 217 7.46 15.68 6.95
CA ASP A 217 7.37 17.12 6.65
C ASP A 217 8.70 17.73 6.22
N SER A 218 9.86 17.12 6.54
CA SER A 218 11.15 17.56 6.00
C SER A 218 11.19 17.42 4.48
N ALA A 219 10.68 16.31 3.93
CA ALA A 219 10.60 16.07 2.49
C ALA A 219 9.71 17.10 1.80
N ALA A 220 8.51 17.37 2.34
CA ALA A 220 7.61 18.37 1.77
C ALA A 220 8.19 19.80 1.82
N ARG A 221 8.87 20.16 2.93
CA ARG A 221 9.51 21.49 3.07
C ARG A 221 10.73 21.68 2.17
N SER A 222 11.31 20.60 1.66
CA SER A 222 12.48 20.63 0.78
C SER A 222 12.14 20.94 -0.69
N VAL A 223 10.84 20.92 -1.03
CA VAL A 223 10.35 21.10 -2.41
C VAL A 223 9.38 22.28 -2.51
N THR A 224 9.21 22.83 -3.71
CA THR A 224 8.27 23.91 -3.98
C THR A 224 7.41 23.54 -5.18
N ALA A 225 6.10 23.68 -5.05
CA ALA A 225 5.19 23.43 -6.17
C ALA A 225 5.40 24.47 -7.28
N PRO A 226 5.47 24.06 -8.56
CA PRO A 226 5.26 24.97 -9.68
C PRO A 226 3.81 25.45 -9.71
N ALA A 227 3.52 26.56 -10.41
CA ALA A 227 2.13 26.96 -10.64
C ALA A 227 1.41 25.94 -11.54
N LEU A 228 0.17 25.59 -11.21
CA LEU A 228 -0.69 24.88 -12.17
C LEU A 228 -1.21 25.87 -13.21
N ALA A 229 -1.19 25.46 -14.47
CA ALA A 229 -1.67 26.29 -15.58
C ALA A 229 -2.54 25.47 -16.55
N PRO A 230 -3.44 26.12 -17.31
CA PRO A 230 -4.24 25.45 -18.36
C PRO A 230 -3.38 24.86 -19.49
#